data_AF-D8TYU6-F1
#
_entry.id   AF-D8TYU6-F1
#
_cell.length_a   1.000
_cell.length_b   1.000
_cell.length_c   1.000
_cell.angle_alpha   90.00
_cell.angle_beta   90.00
_cell.angle_gamma   90.00
#
_symmetry.space_group_name_H-M   'P 1'
#
loop_
_entity.id
_entity.type
_entity.pdbx_description
1 polymer ?
#
loop_
_entity_poly.entity_id
_entity_poly.type
_entity_poly.pdbx_seq_one_letter_code
_entity_poly.pdbx_strand_id
1 'polypeptide(L)'
;MYRTAGFRADLEYLLGPNWEACCGSKSPPLKEYEPRLLLAHSYTQHLAMAAGGQVIRRLVRKHLALTEEDAGTDAFEFKGESSNTLRTKFKATLDEWARGLPEEDVRQLISEHVTTFQFQNAIIRAFPIPTAAVVKGVLQLIPRPLLLAVLAVLAAALVLLVAPTVPWVAAAMGWQVLPDAAP
;
A
#
# COMPACT_ATOMS: atom_id res chain seq x y z
N MET A 1 8.63 -18.79 -11.00
CA MET A 1 7.74 -17.95 -10.16
C MET A 1 8.44 -17.31 -8.96
N TYR A 2 9.65 -17.74 -8.57
CA TYR A 2 10.46 -17.13 -7.50
C TYR A 2 10.62 -15.61 -7.67
N ARG A 3 10.51 -14.87 -6.56
CA ARG A 3 10.47 -13.39 -6.54
C ARG A 3 11.63 -12.74 -5.78
N THR A 4 12.35 -13.50 -4.96
CA THR A 4 13.38 -12.96 -4.04
C THR A 4 14.44 -12.13 -4.75
N ALA A 5 14.94 -12.57 -5.90
CA ALA A 5 15.92 -11.81 -6.67
C ALA A 5 15.35 -10.48 -7.20
N GLY A 6 14.09 -10.48 -7.64
CA GLY A 6 13.42 -9.25 -8.09
C GLY A 6 13.16 -8.28 -6.94
N PHE A 7 12.72 -8.77 -5.78
CA PHE A 7 12.59 -7.94 -4.58
C PHE A 7 13.93 -7.31 -4.16
N ARG A 8 15.02 -8.08 -4.24
CA ARG A 8 16.36 -7.56 -3.94
C ARG A 8 16.76 -6.44 -4.91
N ALA A 9 16.56 -6.66 -6.21
CA ALA A 9 16.87 -5.66 -7.24
C ALA A 9 16.06 -4.37 -7.03
N ASP A 10 14.76 -4.49 -6.73
CA ASP A 10 13.90 -3.33 -6.46
C ASP A 10 14.32 -2.58 -5.20
N LEU A 11 14.67 -3.29 -4.12
CA LEU A 11 15.12 -2.65 -2.87
C LEU A 11 16.44 -1.90 -3.07
N GLU A 12 17.39 -2.49 -3.79
CA GLU A 12 18.66 -1.85 -4.12
C GLU A 12 18.47 -0.64 -5.04
N TYR A 13 17.57 -0.72 -6.03
CA TYR A 13 17.24 0.40 -6.90
C TYR A 13 16.58 1.56 -6.15
N LEU A 14 15.62 1.27 -5.25
CA LEU A 14 14.81 2.29 -4.58
C LEU A 14 15.49 2.90 -3.35
N LEU A 15 16.28 2.11 -2.61
CA LEU A 15 16.88 2.50 -1.33
C LEU A 15 18.42 2.59 -1.39
N GLY A 16 19.04 2.17 -2.49
CA GLY A 16 20.48 2.18 -2.71
C GLY A 16 21.20 0.94 -2.15
N PRO A 17 22.56 0.92 -2.24
CA PRO A 17 23.37 -0.25 -1.86
C PRO A 17 23.23 -0.70 -0.40
N ASN A 18 22.82 0.20 0.49
CA ASN A 18 22.64 -0.07 1.93
C ASN A 18 21.16 -0.32 2.32
N TRP A 19 20.34 -0.78 1.37
CA TRP A 19 18.91 -0.98 1.57
C TRP A 19 18.58 -1.89 2.77
N GLU A 20 19.43 -2.88 3.09
CA GLU A 20 19.21 -3.79 4.21
C GLU A 20 19.13 -3.05 5.55
N ALA A 21 19.95 -2.02 5.74
CA ALA A 21 19.91 -1.19 6.95
C ALA A 21 18.63 -0.35 7.05
N CYS A 22 17.99 -0.05 5.91
CA CYS A 22 16.75 0.71 5.83
C CYS A 22 15.50 -0.14 6.12
N CYS A 23 15.59 -1.47 6.01
CA CYS A 23 14.43 -2.37 6.14
C CYS A 23 13.96 -2.64 7.59
N GLY A 24 14.61 -2.04 8.60
CA GLY A 24 14.23 -2.18 10.00
C GLY A 24 14.43 -3.60 10.55
N SER A 25 13.90 -3.85 11.76
CA SER A 25 13.98 -5.17 12.38
C SER A 25 13.05 -6.17 11.68
N LYS A 26 13.60 -7.32 11.30
CA LYS A 26 12.81 -8.44 10.76
C LYS A 26 11.76 -8.87 11.77
N SER A 27 10.55 -9.18 11.30
CA SER A 27 9.60 -9.94 12.10
C SER A 27 10.21 -11.30 12.46
N PRO A 28 9.86 -11.90 13.61
CA PRO A 28 10.36 -13.23 13.97
C PRO A 28 10.13 -14.24 12.84
N PRO A 29 11.06 -15.18 12.63
CA PRO A 29 10.94 -16.15 11.56
C PRO A 29 9.64 -16.94 11.73
N LEU A 30 8.98 -17.18 10.59
CA LEU A 30 7.81 -18.05 10.57
C LEU A 30 8.23 -19.48 10.95
N LYS A 31 7.30 -20.16 11.64
CA LYS A 31 7.41 -21.53 12.15
C LYS A 31 7.90 -22.50 11.06
N GLU A 32 8.56 -23.59 11.44
CA GLU A 32 8.80 -24.71 10.50
C GLU A 32 7.46 -25.14 9.89
N TYR A 33 7.37 -25.10 8.57
CA TYR A 33 6.18 -25.48 7.83
C TYR A 33 6.26 -26.94 7.42
N GLU A 34 5.14 -27.66 7.55
CA GLU A 34 4.98 -28.93 6.85
C GLU A 34 5.15 -28.67 5.33
N PRO A 35 6.07 -29.36 4.64
CA PRO A 35 6.39 -29.05 3.24
C PRO A 35 5.18 -29.06 2.30
N ARG A 36 4.17 -29.89 2.60
CA ARG A 36 2.90 -29.93 1.86
C ARG A 36 2.14 -28.60 1.93
N LEU A 37 2.09 -27.99 3.11
CA LEU A 37 1.36 -26.74 3.35
C LEU A 37 2.00 -25.54 2.67
N LEU A 38 3.29 -25.61 2.32
CA LEU A 38 3.96 -24.57 1.52
C LEU A 38 3.32 -24.36 0.14
N LEU A 39 2.56 -25.33 -0.39
CA LEU A 39 1.81 -25.14 -1.62
C LEU A 39 0.67 -24.13 -1.45
N ALA A 40 0.03 -24.07 -0.28
CA ALA A 40 -0.97 -23.05 0.02
C ALA A 40 -0.34 -21.65 0.06
N HIS A 41 0.86 -21.51 0.64
CA HIS A 41 1.62 -20.26 0.64
C HIS A 41 2.01 -19.84 -0.78
N SER A 42 2.56 -20.78 -1.54
CA SER A 42 2.96 -20.57 -2.93
C SER A 42 1.78 -20.16 -3.80
N TYR A 43 0.63 -20.84 -3.65
CA TYR A 43 -0.61 -20.49 -4.33
C TYR A 43 -1.03 -19.06 -4.00
N THR A 44 -1.05 -18.71 -2.71
CA THR A 44 -1.50 -17.37 -2.26
C THR A 44 -0.57 -16.27 -2.75
N GLN A 45 0.75 -16.43 -2.57
CA GLN A 45 1.73 -15.38 -2.82
C GLN A 45 2.08 -15.25 -4.30
N HIS A 46 2.43 -16.35 -4.97
CA HIS A 46 2.95 -16.28 -6.34
C HIS A 46 1.85 -16.01 -7.36
N LEU A 47 0.63 -16.53 -7.17
CA LEU A 47 -0.46 -16.20 -8.09
C LEU A 47 -0.95 -14.77 -7.88
N ALA A 48 -0.90 -14.23 -6.66
CA ALA A 48 -1.17 -12.81 -6.42
C ALA A 48 -0.19 -11.93 -7.21
N MET A 49 1.11 -12.23 -7.19
CA MET A 49 2.11 -11.50 -7.98
C MET A 49 1.90 -11.62 -9.50
N ALA A 50 1.50 -12.81 -9.96
CA ALA A 50 1.22 -13.06 -11.38
C ALA A 50 -0.08 -12.40 -11.87
N ALA A 51 -1.02 -12.10 -10.97
CA ALA A 51 -2.30 -11.45 -11.26
C ALA A 51 -2.33 -10.00 -10.75
N GLY A 52 -2.73 -9.78 -9.50
CA GLY A 52 -2.86 -8.45 -8.90
C GLY A 52 -1.55 -7.65 -8.88
N GLY A 53 -0.41 -8.32 -8.77
CA GLY A 53 0.91 -7.71 -8.85
C GLY A 53 1.14 -6.93 -10.15
N GLN A 54 0.53 -7.35 -11.26
CA GLN A 54 0.64 -6.62 -12.55
C GLN A 54 -0.14 -5.30 -12.56
N VAL A 55 -1.18 -5.18 -11.73
CA VAL A 55 -1.86 -3.90 -11.49
C VAL A 55 -0.96 -2.99 -10.65
N ILE A 56 -0.39 -3.54 -9.56
CA ILE A 56 0.52 -2.79 -8.69
C ILE A 56 1.75 -2.29 -9.45
N ARG A 57 2.36 -3.13 -10.30
CA ARG A 57 3.46 -2.74 -11.20
C ARG A 57 3.14 -1.48 -11.99
N ARG A 58 1.97 -1.45 -12.66
CA ARG A 58 1.54 -0.28 -13.45
C ARG A 58 1.35 0.96 -12.59
N LEU A 59 0.81 0.81 -11.39
CA LEU A 59 0.66 1.91 -10.43
C LEU A 59 2.02 2.45 -9.97
N VAL A 60 2.94 1.57 -9.59
CA VAL A 60 4.29 1.94 -9.13
C VAL A 60 5.03 2.69 -10.23
N ARG A 61 5.10 2.15 -11.46
CA ARG A 61 5.75 2.82 -12.60
C ARG A 61 5.17 4.21 -12.86
N LYS A 62 3.84 4.33 -12.81
CA LYS A 62 3.14 5.61 -13.01
C LYS A 62 3.45 6.61 -11.90
N HIS A 63 3.35 6.22 -10.63
CA HIS A 63 3.46 7.13 -9.50
C HIS A 63 4.90 7.50 -9.13
N LEU A 64 5.86 6.60 -9.39
CA LEU A 64 7.29 6.88 -9.22
C LEU A 64 7.95 7.44 -10.49
N ALA A 65 7.18 7.61 -11.58
CA ALA A 65 7.67 8.10 -12.87
C ALA A 65 8.93 7.35 -13.35
N LEU A 66 8.93 6.02 -13.22
CA LEU A 66 10.07 5.18 -13.60
C LEU A 66 10.28 5.24 -15.12
N THR A 67 11.38 5.85 -15.54
CA THR A 67 11.73 6.03 -16.95
C THR A 67 12.45 4.85 -17.55
N GLU A 68 13.17 4.09 -16.73
CA GLU A 68 13.82 2.85 -17.14
C GLU A 68 12.76 1.74 -17.27
N GLU A 69 12.69 1.08 -18.43
CA GLU A 69 11.68 0.05 -18.68
C GLU A 69 11.83 -1.15 -17.74
N ASP A 70 13.07 -1.48 -17.38
CA ASP A 70 13.42 -2.73 -16.68
C ASP A 70 13.98 -2.52 -15.26
N ALA A 71 13.72 -1.39 -14.61
CA ALA A 71 14.21 -1.12 -13.25
C ALA A 71 13.11 -0.65 -12.29
N GLY A 72 13.25 -1.02 -11.01
CA GLY A 72 12.36 -0.61 -9.92
C GLY A 72 11.00 -1.32 -9.87
N THR A 73 10.80 -2.35 -10.71
CA THR A 73 9.64 -3.25 -10.64
C THR A 73 9.96 -4.73 -10.95
N ASP A 74 11.21 -5.17 -10.81
CA ASP A 74 11.66 -6.54 -11.07
C ASP A 74 10.92 -7.60 -10.24
N ALA A 75 10.45 -7.26 -9.03
CA ALA A 75 9.62 -8.17 -8.22
C ALA A 75 8.31 -8.57 -8.93
N PHE A 76 7.83 -7.73 -9.86
CA PHE A 76 6.62 -7.98 -10.64
C PHE A 76 6.90 -8.58 -12.02
N GLU A 77 8.16 -8.66 -12.45
CA GLU A 77 8.54 -9.15 -13.78
C GLU A 77 8.63 -10.68 -13.86
N PHE A 78 8.09 -11.26 -14.91
CA PHE A 78 8.18 -12.69 -15.20
C PHE A 78 9.01 -12.88 -16.48
N LYS A 79 10.33 -13.04 -16.31
CA LYS A 79 11.28 -13.32 -17.40
C LYS A 79 11.06 -14.77 -17.90
N GLY A 80 10.97 -14.95 -19.22
CA GLY A 80 10.79 -16.25 -19.87
C GLY A 80 9.34 -16.58 -20.22
N GLU A 81 8.50 -16.91 -19.24
CA GLU A 81 7.09 -17.23 -19.46
C GLU A 81 6.16 -16.11 -18.95
N SER A 82 5.07 -15.86 -19.69
CA SER A 82 4.08 -14.86 -19.28
C SER A 82 3.45 -15.22 -17.92
N SER A 83 3.07 -14.20 -17.16
CA SER A 83 2.40 -14.40 -15.86
C SER A 83 1.10 -15.20 -15.99
N ASN A 84 0.38 -15.02 -17.09
CA ASN A 84 -0.83 -15.78 -17.41
C ASN A 84 -0.53 -17.26 -17.62
N THR A 85 0.49 -17.58 -18.43
CA THR A 85 0.92 -18.97 -18.69
C THR A 85 1.32 -19.66 -17.41
N LEU A 86 2.16 -19.01 -16.58
CA LEU A 86 2.62 -19.55 -15.31
C LEU A 86 1.45 -19.80 -14.34
N ARG A 87 0.49 -18.86 -14.26
CA ARG A 87 -0.71 -19.02 -13.42
C ARG A 87 -1.57 -20.20 -13.87
N THR A 88 -1.80 -20.34 -15.17
CA THR A 88 -2.61 -21.44 -15.72
C THR A 88 -1.93 -22.79 -15.48
N LYS A 89 -0.63 -22.89 -15.77
CA LYS A 89 0.15 -24.11 -15.51
C LYS A 89 0.15 -24.49 -14.03
N PHE A 90 0.41 -23.53 -13.13
CA PHE A 90 0.41 -23.77 -11.69
C PHE A 90 -0.94 -24.33 -11.22
N LYS A 91 -2.06 -23.71 -11.61
CA LYS A 91 -3.39 -24.18 -11.23
C LYS A 91 -3.68 -25.57 -11.75
N ALA A 92 -3.42 -25.82 -13.04
CA ALA A 92 -3.65 -27.14 -13.64
C ALA A 92 -2.83 -28.24 -12.95
N THR A 93 -1.55 -27.98 -12.65
CA THR A 93 -0.71 -28.94 -11.92
C THR A 93 -1.18 -29.15 -10.49
N LEU A 94 -1.60 -28.09 -9.79
CA LEU A 94 -2.13 -28.19 -8.44
C LEU A 94 -3.44 -29.00 -8.41
N ASP A 95 -4.35 -28.72 -9.33
CA ASP A 95 -5.63 -29.42 -9.45
C ASP A 95 -5.42 -30.91 -9.75
N GLU A 96 -4.49 -31.24 -10.67
CA GLU A 96 -4.14 -32.63 -10.98
C GLU A 96 -3.59 -33.37 -9.76
N TRP A 97 -2.63 -32.76 -9.06
CA TRP A 97 -2.05 -33.34 -7.84
C TRP A 97 -3.09 -33.50 -6.73
N ALA A 98 -3.97 -32.52 -6.55
CA ALA A 98 -4.99 -32.52 -5.51
C ALA A 98 -6.04 -33.63 -5.67
N ARG A 99 -6.30 -34.14 -6.88
CA ARG A 99 -7.21 -35.28 -7.09
C ARG A 99 -6.76 -36.57 -6.40
N GLY A 100 -5.46 -36.71 -6.15
CA GLY A 100 -4.89 -37.86 -5.46
C GLY A 100 -4.89 -37.75 -3.94
N LEU A 101 -5.36 -36.63 -3.36
CA LEU A 101 -5.27 -36.37 -1.94
C LEU A 101 -6.53 -36.81 -1.18
N PRO A 102 -6.38 -37.28 0.07
CA PRO A 102 -7.49 -37.38 1.01
C PRO A 102 -8.18 -36.02 1.19
N GLU A 103 -9.49 -36.04 1.42
CA GLU A 103 -10.28 -34.82 1.62
C GLU A 103 -9.77 -33.97 2.81
N GLU A 104 -9.27 -34.63 3.87
CA GLU A 104 -8.68 -33.95 5.02
C GLU A 104 -7.47 -33.10 4.64
N ASP A 105 -6.60 -33.63 3.77
CA ASP A 105 -5.41 -32.90 3.31
C ASP A 105 -5.79 -31.69 2.45
N VAL A 106 -6.84 -31.82 1.63
CA VAL A 106 -7.41 -30.70 0.86
C VAL A 106 -7.97 -29.64 1.80
N ARG A 107 -8.69 -30.04 2.86
CA ARG A 107 -9.20 -29.09 3.87
C ARG A 107 -8.07 -28.38 4.60
N GLN A 108 -6.97 -29.07 4.92
CA GLN A 108 -5.81 -28.45 5.55
C GLN A 108 -5.13 -27.42 4.62
N LEU A 109 -5.02 -27.71 3.32
CA LEU A 109 -4.50 -26.74 2.34
C LEU A 109 -5.38 -25.49 2.23
N ILE A 110 -6.71 -25.65 2.23
CA ILE A 110 -7.65 -24.53 2.22
C ILE A 110 -7.53 -23.70 3.50
N SER A 111 -7.43 -24.35 4.66
CA SER A 111 -7.22 -23.68 5.94
C SER A 111 -5.92 -22.88 5.94
N GLU A 112 -4.82 -23.48 5.47
CA GLU A 112 -3.52 -22.81 5.39
C GLU A 112 -3.53 -21.62 4.41
N HIS A 113 -4.26 -21.72 3.31
CA HIS A 113 -4.45 -20.62 2.37
C HIS A 113 -5.08 -19.39 3.05
N VAL A 114 -6.11 -19.60 3.87
CA VAL A 114 -6.74 -18.53 4.65
C VAL A 114 -5.77 -17.97 5.70
N THR A 115 -5.04 -18.85 6.40
CA THR A 115 -4.00 -18.46 7.35
C THR A 115 -2.92 -17.59 6.71
N THR A 116 -2.50 -17.93 5.48
CA THR A 116 -1.52 -17.15 4.71
C THR A 116 -1.99 -15.71 4.48
N PHE A 117 -3.28 -15.51 4.14
CA PHE A 117 -3.85 -14.16 4.02
C PHE A 117 -3.84 -13.40 5.34
N GLN A 118 -4.08 -14.07 6.47
CA GLN A 118 -4.02 -13.45 7.79
C GLN A 118 -2.60 -12.97 8.11
N PHE A 119 -1.58 -13.78 7.79
CA PHE A 119 -0.17 -13.37 7.94
C PHE A 119 0.18 -12.17 7.07
N GLN A 120 -0.26 -12.15 5.80
CA GLN A 120 -0.06 -10.99 4.93
C GLN A 120 -0.70 -9.72 5.50
N ASN A 121 -1.94 -9.83 5.99
CA ASN A 121 -2.64 -8.71 6.62
C ASN A 121 -1.93 -8.22 7.89
N ALA A 122 -1.40 -9.13 8.71
CA ALA A 122 -0.63 -8.78 9.90
C ALA A 122 0.64 -8.01 9.55
N ILE A 123 1.39 -8.45 8.53
CA ILE A 123 2.59 -7.76 8.02
C ILE A 123 2.24 -6.36 7.51
N ILE A 124 1.18 -6.23 6.71
CA ILE A 124 0.75 -4.94 6.16
C ILE A 124 0.35 -3.97 7.28
N ARG A 125 -0.39 -4.44 8.29
CA ARG A 125 -0.81 -3.61 9.43
C ARG A 125 0.34 -3.22 10.35
N ALA A 126 1.35 -4.06 10.47
CA ALA A 126 2.54 -3.79 11.28
C ALA A 126 3.53 -2.83 10.60
N PHE A 127 3.38 -2.58 9.30
CA PHE A 127 4.29 -1.71 8.56
C PHE A 127 4.18 -0.25 9.05
N PRO A 128 5.27 0.36 9.53
CA PRO A 128 5.22 1.71 10.10
C PRO A 128 5.08 2.76 8.98
N ILE A 129 3.92 3.41 8.90
CA ILE A 129 3.68 4.51 7.96
C ILE A 129 3.68 5.83 8.74
N PRO A 130 4.56 6.80 8.44
CA PRO A 130 4.54 8.12 9.08
C PRO A 130 3.20 8.82 8.88
N THR A 131 2.67 9.45 9.92
CA THR A 131 1.40 10.20 9.85
C THR A 131 1.43 11.28 8.77
N ALA A 132 2.57 11.94 8.59
CA ALA A 132 2.79 12.92 7.53
C ALA A 132 2.60 12.32 6.11
N ALA A 133 3.03 11.08 5.89
CA ALA A 133 2.85 10.40 4.60
C ALA A 133 1.37 10.07 4.36
N VAL A 134 0.63 9.66 5.39
CA VAL A 134 -0.82 9.43 5.31
C VAL A 134 -1.55 10.73 4.96
N VAL A 135 -1.27 11.82 5.68
CA VAL A 135 -1.87 13.14 5.43
C VAL A 135 -1.58 13.60 4.00
N LYS A 136 -0.33 13.52 3.57
CA LYS A 136 0.08 13.86 2.19
C LYS A 136 -0.66 13.01 1.16
N GLY A 137 -0.82 11.71 1.39
CA GLY A 137 -1.55 10.81 0.51
C GLY A 137 -3.02 11.19 0.37
N VAL A 138 -3.70 11.49 1.48
CA VAL A 138 -5.10 11.94 1.48
C VAL A 138 -5.24 13.27 0.72
N LEU A 139 -4.34 14.23 0.98
CA LEU A 139 -4.32 15.51 0.27
C LEU A 139 -4.13 15.37 -1.24
N GLN A 140 -3.36 14.37 -1.70
CA GLN A 140 -3.17 14.10 -3.12
C GLN A 140 -4.40 13.50 -3.82
N LEU A 141 -5.31 12.88 -3.07
CA LEU A 141 -6.58 12.37 -3.60
C LEU A 141 -7.62 13.48 -3.82
N ILE A 142 -7.49 14.60 -3.13
CA ILE A 142 -8.39 15.75 -3.26
C ILE A 142 -8.05 16.50 -4.56
N PRO A 143 -9.02 16.68 -5.49
CA PRO A 143 -8.79 17.50 -6.67
C PRO A 143 -8.34 18.91 -6.28
N ARG A 144 -7.28 19.43 -6.91
CA ARG A 144 -6.75 20.79 -6.66
C ARG A 144 -7.82 21.89 -6.59
N PRO A 145 -8.85 21.96 -7.46
CA PRO A 145 -9.86 23.01 -7.34
C PRO A 145 -10.70 22.89 -6.07
N LEU A 146 -11.02 21.67 -5.65
CA LEU A 146 -11.77 21.43 -4.40
C LEU A 146 -10.93 21.83 -3.18
N LEU A 147 -9.64 21.49 -3.19
CA LEU A 147 -8.71 21.89 -2.14
C LEU A 147 -8.63 23.42 -2.00
N LEU A 148 -8.50 24.13 -3.13
CA LEU A 148 -8.46 25.60 -3.16
C LEU A 148 -9.78 26.21 -2.68
N ALA A 149 -10.92 25.65 -3.07
CA ALA A 149 -12.23 26.11 -2.63
C ALA A 149 -12.39 25.96 -1.10
N VAL A 150 -12.01 24.81 -0.54
CA VAL A 150 -12.05 24.59 0.91
C VAL A 150 -11.13 25.56 1.64
N LEU A 151 -9.90 25.77 1.15
CA LEU A 151 -8.97 26.74 1.73
C LEU A 151 -9.51 28.18 1.66
N ALA A 152 -10.16 28.57 0.56
CA ALA A 152 -10.78 29.88 0.41
C ALA A 152 -11.94 30.08 1.40
N VAL A 153 -12.80 29.07 1.58
CA VAL A 153 -13.89 29.11 2.57
C VAL A 153 -13.36 29.22 3.99
N LEU A 154 -12.33 28.44 4.34
CA LEU A 154 -11.68 28.51 5.65
C LEU A 154 -11.03 29.87 5.90
N ALA A 155 -10.36 30.43 4.90
CA ALA A 155 -9.77 31.76 4.99
C ALA A 155 -10.85 32.85 5.17
N ALA A 156 -11.96 32.78 4.42
CA ALA A 156 -13.08 33.71 4.57
C ALA A 156 -13.74 33.59 5.96
N ALA A 157 -13.94 32.37 6.46
CA ALA A 157 -14.47 32.14 7.80
C ALA A 157 -13.54 32.68 8.89
N LEU A 158 -12.22 32.49 8.75
CA LEU A 158 -11.22 33.04 9.66
C LEU A 158 -11.23 34.57 9.64
N VAL A 159 -11.31 35.18 8.44
CA VAL A 159 -11.44 36.63 8.31
C VAL A 159 -12.71 37.12 8.98
N LEU A 160 -13.85 36.47 8.81
CA LEU A 160 -15.10 36.85 9.48
C LEU A 160 -15.03 36.69 11.01
N LEU A 161 -14.25 35.74 11.52
CA LEU A 161 -14.09 35.50 12.94
C LEU A 161 -13.09 36.49 13.60
N VAL A 162 -12.07 36.93 12.85
CA VAL A 162 -11.05 37.88 13.32
C VAL A 162 -11.40 39.34 13.02
N ALA A 163 -12.13 39.63 11.95
CA ALA A 163 -12.51 40.99 11.57
C ALA A 163 -13.20 41.80 12.70
N PRO A 164 -14.07 41.21 13.56
CA PRO A 164 -14.67 41.93 14.69
C PRO A 164 -13.66 42.29 15.79
N THR A 165 -12.51 41.60 15.88
CA THR A 165 -11.48 41.87 16.89
C THR A 165 -10.43 42.87 16.43
N VAL A 166 -10.47 43.29 15.16
CA VAL A 166 -9.57 44.30 14.58
C VAL A 166 -10.27 45.66 14.54
N PRO A 167 -9.88 46.66 15.36
CA PRO A 167 -10.69 47.87 15.61
C PRO A 167 -11.00 48.71 14.36
N TRP A 168 -10.04 48.86 13.45
CA TRP A 168 -10.23 49.65 12.24
C TRP A 168 -11.07 48.93 11.17
N VAL A 169 -11.07 47.58 11.17
CA VAL A 169 -11.92 46.75 10.29
C VAL A 169 -13.36 46.76 10.81
N ALA A 170 -13.55 46.59 12.11
CA ALA A 170 -14.86 46.70 12.76
C ALA A 170 -15.49 48.08 12.53
N ALA A 171 -14.71 49.15 12.67
CA ALA A 171 -15.15 50.52 12.40
C ALA A 171 -15.52 50.76 10.92
N ALA A 172 -14.74 50.23 9.97
CA ALA A 172 -15.02 50.35 8.53
C ALA A 172 -16.25 49.54 8.08
N MET A 173 -16.56 48.43 8.75
CA MET A 173 -17.70 47.56 8.46
C MET A 173 -18.97 47.93 9.24
N GLY A 174 -18.92 48.98 10.07
CA GLY A 174 -20.07 49.45 10.87
C GLY A 174 -20.46 48.50 12.02
N TRP A 175 -19.57 47.58 12.41
CA TRP A 175 -19.80 46.67 13.53
C TRP A 175 -19.52 47.40 14.85
N GLN A 176 -20.59 47.74 15.58
CA GLN A 176 -20.46 48.31 16.92
C GLN A 176 -19.87 47.26 17.86
N VAL A 177 -18.66 47.53 18.37
CA VAL A 177 -18.09 46.80 19.50
C VAL A 177 -18.98 47.12 20.70
N LEU A 178 -19.75 46.13 21.16
CA LEU A 178 -20.53 46.27 22.39
C LEU A 178 -19.57 46.63 23.53
N PRO A 179 -19.83 47.69 24.32
CA PRO A 179 -18.96 48.05 25.42
C PRO A 179 -18.90 46.89 26.42
N ASP A 180 -17.68 46.55 26.85
CA ASP A 180 -17.45 45.54 27.88
C ASP A 180 -18.36 45.83 29.08
N ALA A 181 -19.21 44.86 29.41
CA ALA A 181 -19.93 44.85 30.68
C ALA A 181 -18.88 44.60 31.78
N ALA A 182 -18.25 45.68 32.25
CA ALA A 182 -17.45 45.70 33.47
C ALA A 182 -18.39 45.67 34.70
N PRO A 183 -17.88 45.17 35.84
CA PRO A 183 -18.46 44.09 36.65
C PRO A 183 -19.74 44.42 37.42
#